data_AF-A0A3A4W7K4-F1
#
_entry.id   AF-A0A3A4W7K4-F1
#
_cell.length_a   1.000
_cell.length_b   1.000
_cell.length_c   1.000
_cell.angle_alpha   90.00
_cell.angle_beta   90.00
_cell.angle_gamma   90.00
#
_symmetry.space_group_name_H-M   'P 1'
#
loop_
_entity.id
_entity.type
_entity.pdbx_description
1 polymer ?
#
loop_
_entity_poly.entity_id
_entity_poly.type
_entity_poly.pdbx_seq_one_letter_code
_entity_poly.pdbx_strand_id
1 'polypeptide(L)'
;MASERASRKAFLGVSALHFAASAAVTIVWCASMSAMGGMPMPGGWKMSMAWMRMPGQTWSGAATSFLGMWAVMMVAMMLPSLVPMLWRYRQAVGRRDESRLGRLTALVGVGYFFVWIAFGMAAFPLGVALAAVVMQFPEIARAVPIAVGAVVLIAGALQFTAWKAHHLACCREAPGRGRTLPADAGTAWRHGLYLGLHCSHCCANLMAILLVIGVMDLRAMTVVAAAIAVERLAPAGEHVARAIGAVVAGTGLFLITRAAGLG
;
A
#
# COMPACT_ATOMS: atom_id res chain seq x y z
N MET A 1 0.92 -21.00 -29.22
CA MET A 1 1.90 -19.91 -29.01
C MET A 1 1.33 -18.52 -29.36
N ALA A 2 0.70 -18.30 -30.53
CA ALA A 2 0.14 -16.99 -30.89
C ALA A 2 -1.01 -16.51 -29.97
N SER A 3 -1.99 -17.39 -29.69
CA SER A 3 -3.12 -17.10 -28.78
C SER A 3 -2.67 -16.76 -27.35
N GLU A 4 -1.65 -17.45 -26.83
CA GLU A 4 -1.11 -17.20 -25.49
C GLU A 4 -0.37 -15.84 -25.40
N ARG A 5 0.35 -15.47 -26.47
CA ARG A 5 1.01 -14.17 -26.57
C ARG A 5 -0.01 -13.03 -26.68
N ALA A 6 -1.12 -13.24 -27.38
CA ALA A 6 -2.22 -12.27 -27.47
C ALA A 6 -2.94 -12.08 -26.12
N SER A 7 -3.29 -13.18 -25.44
CA SER A 7 -3.86 -13.17 -24.08
C SER A 7 -2.95 -12.45 -23.08
N ARG A 8 -1.63 -12.70 -23.14
CA ARG A 8 -0.64 -12.00 -22.31
C ARG A 8 -0.62 -10.49 -22.57
N LYS A 9 -0.61 -10.08 -23.83
CA LYS A 9 -0.62 -8.65 -24.21
C LYS A 9 -1.90 -7.95 -23.76
N ALA A 10 -3.06 -8.60 -23.95
CA ALA A 10 -4.33 -8.07 -23.50
C ALA A 10 -4.38 -7.90 -21.97
N PHE A 11 -3.97 -8.91 -21.21
CA PHE A 11 -3.91 -8.85 -19.75
C PHE A 11 -2.98 -7.73 -19.25
N LEU A 12 -1.77 -7.63 -19.81
CA LEU A 12 -0.81 -6.59 -19.46
C LEU A 12 -1.31 -5.19 -19.86
N GLY A 13 -1.93 -5.07 -21.03
CA GLY A 13 -2.51 -3.81 -21.51
C GLY A 13 -3.64 -3.31 -20.61
N VAL A 14 -4.57 -4.19 -20.24
CA VAL A 14 -5.65 -3.85 -19.29
C VAL A 14 -5.07 -3.45 -17.94
N SER A 15 -4.08 -4.20 -17.42
CA SER A 15 -3.44 -3.89 -16.14
C SER A 15 -2.70 -2.54 -16.17
N ALA A 16 -1.99 -2.25 -17.26
CA ALA A 16 -1.28 -0.99 -17.46
C ALA A 16 -2.25 0.20 -17.56
N LEU A 17 -3.38 0.02 -18.25
CA LEU A 17 -4.43 1.05 -18.33
C LEU A 17 -5.04 1.34 -16.95
N HIS A 18 -5.36 0.30 -16.18
CA HIS A 18 -5.86 0.47 -14.81
C HIS A 18 -4.84 1.16 -13.91
N PHE A 19 -3.55 0.80 -14.02
CA PHE A 19 -2.48 1.47 -13.30
C PHE A 19 -2.37 2.95 -13.70
N ALA A 20 -2.34 3.26 -15.00
CA ALA A 20 -2.22 4.63 -15.48
C ALA A 20 -3.42 5.49 -15.05
N ALA A 21 -4.64 4.97 -15.18
CA ALA A 21 -5.85 5.67 -14.76
C ALA A 21 -5.87 5.92 -13.25
N SER A 22 -5.57 4.91 -12.44
CA SER A 22 -5.52 5.06 -10.98
C SER A 22 -4.41 6.01 -10.54
N ALA A 23 -3.20 5.89 -11.10
CA ALA A 23 -2.09 6.78 -10.81
C ALA A 23 -2.41 8.23 -11.18
N ALA A 24 -3.00 8.49 -12.35
CA ALA A 24 -3.39 9.83 -12.76
C ALA A 24 -4.41 10.45 -11.80
N VAL A 25 -5.44 9.70 -11.43
CA VAL A 25 -6.46 10.15 -10.48
C VAL A 25 -5.85 10.41 -9.09
N THR A 26 -4.96 9.54 -8.61
CA THR A 26 -4.23 9.74 -7.35
C THR A 26 -3.37 11.00 -7.40
N ILE A 27 -2.62 11.23 -8.48
CA ILE A 27 -1.80 12.44 -8.65
C ILE A 27 -2.67 13.70 -8.60
N VAL A 28 -3.80 13.70 -9.32
CA VAL A 28 -4.74 14.83 -9.31
C VAL A 28 -5.25 15.11 -7.90
N TRP A 29 -5.71 14.09 -7.16
CA TRP A 29 -6.17 14.28 -5.78
C TRP A 29 -5.08 14.76 -4.84
N CYS A 30 -3.87 14.18 -4.91
CA CYS A 30 -2.73 14.62 -4.12
C CYS A 30 -2.35 16.07 -4.42
N ALA A 31 -2.38 16.48 -5.69
CA ALA A 31 -2.10 17.85 -6.11
C ALA A 31 -3.17 18.82 -5.58
N SER A 32 -4.46 18.47 -5.71
CA SER A 32 -5.57 19.27 -5.19
C SER A 32 -5.50 19.45 -3.67
N MET A 33 -5.19 18.38 -2.92
CA MET A 33 -5.04 18.48 -1.46
C MET A 33 -3.81 19.27 -1.04
N SER A 34 -2.69 19.09 -1.74
CA SER A 34 -1.46 19.86 -1.47
C SER A 34 -1.71 21.36 -1.68
N ALA A 35 -2.54 21.72 -2.67
CA ALA A 35 -2.93 23.10 -2.94
C ALA A 35 -3.85 23.69 -1.85
N MET A 36 -4.70 22.89 -1.20
CA MET A 36 -5.52 23.35 -0.06
C MET A 36 -4.68 23.61 1.21
N GLY A 37 -3.47 23.06 1.27
CA GLY A 37 -2.59 23.16 2.44
C GLY A 37 -3.03 22.26 3.60
N GLY A 38 -2.08 21.87 4.44
CA GLY A 38 -2.35 21.17 5.71
C GLY A 38 -2.54 22.16 6.86
N MET A 39 -3.30 21.76 7.88
CA MET A 39 -3.52 22.59 9.08
C MET A 39 -2.21 22.66 9.88
N PRO A 40 -1.68 23.85 10.18
CA PRO A 40 -0.46 23.98 10.98
C PRO A 40 -0.73 23.52 12.41
N MET A 41 0.18 22.68 12.94
CA MET A 41 0.07 22.13 14.28
C MET A 41 1.24 22.57 15.18
N PRO A 42 1.04 22.62 16.51
CA PRO A 42 2.16 22.78 17.46
C PRO A 42 3.25 21.74 17.20
N GLY A 43 4.51 22.17 17.20
CA GLY A 43 5.65 21.33 16.80
C GLY A 43 6.06 21.47 15.34
N GLY A 44 5.51 22.44 14.59
CA GLY A 44 6.04 22.84 13.28
C GLY A 44 5.72 21.88 12.12
N TRP A 45 4.75 20.99 12.29
CA TRP A 45 4.28 20.06 11.27
C TRP A 45 2.85 20.41 10.82
N LYS A 46 2.38 19.77 9.75
CA LYS A 46 1.05 20.01 9.18
C LYS A 46 0.20 18.75 9.24
N MET A 47 -1.04 18.87 9.72
CA MET A 47 -2.01 17.79 9.69
C MET A 47 -2.69 17.71 8.32
N SER A 48 -2.81 16.50 7.79
CA SER A 48 -3.53 16.25 6.54
C SER A 48 -5.02 16.47 6.70
N MET A 49 -5.64 17.12 5.71
CA MET A 49 -7.09 17.32 5.64
C MET A 49 -7.86 16.00 5.47
N ALA A 50 -7.21 14.91 5.05
CA ALA A 50 -7.84 13.60 4.86
C ALA A 50 -8.43 13.01 6.15
N TRP A 51 -7.93 13.42 7.31
CA TRP A 51 -8.39 12.96 8.63
C TRP A 51 -9.48 13.84 9.23
N MET A 52 -9.89 14.89 8.52
CA MET A 52 -10.87 15.86 9.00
C MET A 52 -12.15 15.79 8.19
N ARG A 53 -13.27 15.99 8.89
CA ARG A 53 -14.58 16.12 8.27
C ARG A 53 -14.74 17.53 7.72
N MET A 54 -15.11 17.66 6.46
CA MET A 54 -15.39 18.98 5.89
C MET A 54 -16.68 19.58 6.49
N PRO A 55 -16.77 20.92 6.62
CA PRO A 55 -18.00 21.58 7.06
C PRO A 55 -19.19 21.15 6.19
N GLY A 56 -20.28 20.71 6.83
CA GLY A 56 -21.49 20.21 6.14
C GLY A 56 -21.44 18.74 5.69
N GLN A 57 -20.31 18.04 5.81
CA GLN A 57 -20.21 16.62 5.45
C GLN A 57 -20.65 15.71 6.60
N THR A 58 -21.35 14.62 6.31
CA THR A 58 -21.65 13.57 7.31
C THR A 58 -20.42 12.69 7.59
N TRP A 59 -20.37 12.02 8.74
CA TRP A 59 -19.31 11.05 9.03
C TRP A 59 -19.25 9.90 8.03
N SER A 60 -20.41 9.41 7.58
CA SER A 60 -20.50 8.40 6.51
C SER A 60 -19.98 8.94 5.17
N GLY A 61 -20.26 10.21 4.85
CA GLY A 61 -19.74 10.89 3.67
C GLY A 61 -18.21 10.99 3.69
N ALA A 62 -17.63 11.42 4.82
CA ALA A 62 -16.19 11.50 5.00
C ALA A 62 -15.51 10.13 4.88
N ALA A 63 -16.08 9.10 5.51
CA ALA A 63 -15.58 7.72 5.41
C ALA A 63 -15.65 7.21 3.97
N THR A 64 -16.75 7.44 3.26
CA THR A 64 -16.91 7.00 1.86
C THR A 64 -15.90 7.69 0.94
N SER A 65 -15.70 9.00 1.10
CA SER A 65 -14.69 9.75 0.34
C SER A 65 -13.27 9.25 0.63
N PHE A 66 -12.94 9.01 1.90
CA PHE A 66 -11.65 8.46 2.29
C PHE A 66 -11.43 7.07 1.69
N LEU A 67 -12.41 6.16 1.80
CA LEU A 67 -12.30 4.81 1.27
C LEU A 67 -12.20 4.79 -0.26
N GLY A 68 -12.94 5.65 -0.96
CA GLY A 68 -12.83 5.79 -2.40
C GLY A 68 -11.42 6.23 -2.83
N MET A 69 -10.87 7.24 -2.15
CA MET A 69 -9.51 7.72 -2.40
C MET A 69 -8.46 6.66 -2.05
N TRP A 70 -8.59 6.03 -0.88
CA TRP A 70 -7.74 4.96 -0.41
C TRP A 70 -7.74 3.77 -1.38
N ALA A 71 -8.91 3.38 -1.89
CA ALA A 71 -9.04 2.31 -2.87
C ALA A 71 -8.22 2.61 -4.13
N VAL A 72 -8.42 3.77 -4.74
CA VAL A 72 -7.73 4.17 -5.98
C VAL A 72 -6.22 4.26 -5.75
N MET A 73 -5.81 4.83 -4.63
CA MET A 73 -4.41 4.90 -4.23
C MET A 73 -3.79 3.50 -4.06
N MET A 74 -4.49 2.59 -3.38
CA MET A 74 -4.01 1.22 -3.19
C MET A 74 -3.89 0.47 -4.51
N VAL A 75 -4.82 0.70 -5.45
CA VAL A 75 -4.70 0.17 -6.81
C VAL A 75 -3.43 0.71 -7.47
N ALA A 76 -3.19 2.02 -7.44
CA ALA A 76 -1.99 2.61 -8.03
C ALA A 76 -0.70 2.02 -7.43
N MET A 77 -0.62 1.89 -6.11
CA MET A 77 0.60 1.44 -5.44
C MET A 77 0.84 -0.08 -5.55
N MET A 78 -0.22 -0.88 -5.46
CA MET A 78 -0.09 -2.33 -5.28
C MET A 78 -0.22 -3.12 -6.57
N LEU A 79 -0.91 -2.57 -7.59
CA LEU A 79 -1.12 -3.25 -8.86
C LEU A 79 0.18 -3.68 -9.56
N PRO A 80 1.27 -2.87 -9.58
CA PRO A 80 2.54 -3.30 -10.18
C PRO A 80 3.10 -4.59 -9.56
N SER A 81 2.96 -4.74 -8.24
CA SER A 81 3.40 -5.95 -7.52
C SER A 81 2.44 -7.13 -7.69
N LEU A 82 1.15 -6.85 -7.89
CA LEU A 82 0.08 -7.84 -8.04
C LEU A 82 0.07 -8.50 -9.43
N VAL A 83 0.39 -7.75 -10.49
CA VAL A 83 0.34 -8.23 -11.89
C VAL A 83 1.15 -9.51 -12.12
N PRO A 84 2.42 -9.65 -11.68
CA PRO A 84 3.16 -10.89 -11.80
C PRO A 84 2.51 -12.07 -11.08
N MET A 85 1.87 -11.83 -9.93
CA MET A 85 1.21 -12.85 -9.13
C MET A 85 -0.08 -13.34 -9.79
N LEU A 86 -0.89 -12.41 -10.32
CA LEU A 86 -2.07 -12.73 -11.13
C LEU A 86 -1.71 -13.49 -12.41
N TRP A 87 -0.59 -13.13 -13.05
CA TRP A 87 -0.09 -13.86 -14.21
C TRP A 87 0.28 -15.30 -13.87
N ARG A 88 0.92 -15.54 -12.73
CA ARG A 88 1.23 -16.90 -12.24
C ARG A 88 -0.05 -17.68 -11.93
N TYR A 89 -1.04 -17.04 -11.30
CA TYR A 89 -2.36 -17.66 -11.09
C TYR A 89 -2.98 -18.12 -12.42
N ARG A 90 -2.92 -17.28 -13.46
CA ARG A 90 -3.41 -17.63 -14.81
C ARG A 90 -2.67 -18.81 -15.44
N GLN A 91 -1.40 -19.04 -15.09
CA GLN A 91 -0.64 -20.21 -15.54
C GLN A 91 -0.97 -21.48 -14.74
N ALA A 92 -1.30 -21.34 -13.46
CA ALA A 92 -1.63 -22.46 -12.57
C ALA A 92 -3.07 -22.96 -12.75
N VAL A 93 -3.99 -22.07 -13.12
CA VAL A 93 -5.34 -22.44 -13.57
C VAL A 93 -5.22 -22.89 -15.02
N GLY A 94 -5.29 -24.21 -15.25
CA GLY A 94 -5.06 -24.83 -16.57
C GLY A 94 -5.90 -24.24 -17.71
N ARG A 95 -5.56 -24.59 -18.97
CA ARG A 95 -6.15 -23.99 -20.18
C ARG A 95 -7.70 -24.03 -20.15
N ARG A 96 -8.31 -22.86 -19.98
CA ARG A 96 -9.75 -22.61 -20.04
C ARG A 96 -10.02 -21.50 -21.04
N ASP A 97 -11.30 -21.30 -21.35
CA ASP A 97 -11.75 -20.15 -22.12
C ASP A 97 -11.25 -18.84 -21.49
N GLU A 98 -10.81 -17.92 -22.34
CA GLU A 98 -10.16 -16.66 -21.96
C GLU A 98 -11.10 -15.78 -21.12
N SER A 99 -12.41 -15.82 -21.42
CA SER A 99 -13.42 -15.06 -20.68
C SER A 99 -13.53 -15.53 -19.22
N ARG A 100 -13.57 -16.85 -19.00
CA ARG A 100 -13.64 -17.45 -17.65
C ARG A 100 -12.36 -17.22 -16.88
N LEU A 101 -11.21 -17.33 -17.53
CA LEU A 101 -9.92 -17.05 -16.92
C LEU A 101 -9.80 -15.57 -16.51
N GLY A 102 -10.26 -14.65 -17.35
CA GLY A 102 -10.37 -13.23 -17.04
C GLY A 102 -11.22 -12.97 -15.80
N ARG A 103 -12.43 -13.56 -15.74
CA ARG A 103 -13.33 -13.41 -14.58
C ARG A 103 -12.73 -13.94 -13.28
N LEU A 104 -12.08 -15.12 -13.32
CA LEU A 104 -11.41 -15.67 -12.14
C LEU A 104 -10.23 -14.81 -11.70
N THR A 105 -9.43 -14.29 -12.64
CA THR A 105 -8.30 -13.39 -12.35
C THR A 105 -8.80 -12.09 -11.72
N ALA A 106 -9.88 -11.51 -12.25
CA ALA A 106 -10.51 -10.34 -11.69
C ALA A 106 -10.98 -10.61 -10.25
N LEU A 107 -11.59 -11.78 -10.00
CA LEU A 107 -12.04 -12.16 -8.66
C LEU A 107 -10.90 -12.30 -7.64
N VAL A 108 -9.74 -12.83 -8.05
CA VAL A 108 -8.51 -12.81 -7.23
C VAL A 108 -8.10 -11.37 -6.92
N GLY A 109 -8.12 -10.49 -7.92
CA GLY A 109 -7.83 -9.07 -7.73
C GLY A 109 -8.80 -8.37 -6.78
N VAL A 110 -10.10 -8.65 -6.90
CA VAL A 110 -11.12 -8.10 -5.98
C VAL A 110 -10.89 -8.60 -4.56
N GLY A 111 -10.61 -9.88 -4.35
CA GLY A 111 -10.26 -10.42 -3.03
C GLY A 111 -9.01 -9.76 -2.44
N TYR A 112 -7.99 -9.52 -3.27
CA TYR A 112 -6.78 -8.82 -2.86
C TYR A 112 -7.07 -7.38 -2.41
N PHE A 113 -7.82 -6.62 -3.20
CA PHE A 113 -8.16 -5.23 -2.85
C PHE A 113 -9.18 -5.14 -1.71
N PHE A 114 -10.03 -6.14 -1.51
CA PHE A 114 -10.93 -6.20 -0.36
C PHE A 114 -10.16 -6.14 0.98
N VAL A 115 -9.03 -6.84 1.07
CA VAL A 115 -8.14 -6.76 2.25
C VAL A 115 -7.63 -5.33 2.46
N TRP A 116 -7.23 -4.66 1.37
CA TRP A 116 -6.79 -3.25 1.44
C TRP A 116 -7.91 -2.30 1.85
N ILE A 117 -9.15 -2.52 1.39
CA ILE A 117 -10.31 -1.75 1.85
C ILE A 117 -10.54 -1.96 3.34
N ALA A 118 -10.45 -3.20 3.84
CA ALA A 118 -10.56 -3.49 5.27
C ALA A 118 -9.48 -2.75 6.10
N PHE A 119 -8.25 -2.64 5.59
CA PHE A 119 -7.23 -1.79 6.21
C PHE A 119 -7.61 -0.30 6.20
N GLY A 120 -8.17 0.21 5.11
CA GLY A 120 -8.66 1.59 5.04
C GLY A 120 -9.79 1.86 6.04
N MET A 121 -10.71 0.90 6.18
CA MET A 121 -11.79 0.94 7.17
C MET A 121 -11.29 1.03 8.61
N ALA A 122 -10.17 0.38 8.92
CA ALA A 122 -9.53 0.46 10.24
C ALA A 122 -8.67 1.73 10.39
N ALA A 123 -7.95 2.12 9.35
CA ALA A 123 -7.06 3.28 9.35
C ALA A 123 -7.82 4.60 9.51
N PHE A 124 -9.00 4.74 8.88
CA PHE A 124 -9.81 5.95 8.95
C PHE A 124 -10.19 6.36 10.39
N PRO A 125 -10.89 5.52 11.19
CA PRO A 125 -11.26 5.90 12.56
C PRO A 125 -10.03 6.10 13.46
N LEU A 126 -8.95 5.33 13.27
CA LEU A 126 -7.71 5.53 14.01
C LEU A 126 -7.08 6.89 13.70
N GLY A 127 -7.01 7.27 12.42
CA GLY A 127 -6.50 8.57 11.99
C GLY A 127 -7.35 9.73 12.48
N VAL A 128 -8.69 9.60 12.41
CA VAL A 128 -9.65 10.57 12.97
C VAL A 128 -9.47 10.73 14.48
N ALA A 129 -9.37 9.62 15.22
CA ALA A 129 -9.20 9.64 16.67
C ALA A 129 -7.86 10.29 17.07
N LEU A 130 -6.77 9.93 16.38
CA LEU A 130 -5.47 10.55 16.59
C LEU A 130 -5.51 12.05 16.29
N ALA A 131 -6.13 12.44 15.17
CA ALA A 131 -6.30 13.85 14.82
C ALA A 131 -7.06 14.62 15.92
N ALA A 132 -8.14 14.05 16.46
CA ALA A 132 -8.91 14.64 17.54
C ALA A 132 -8.08 14.84 18.82
N VAL A 133 -7.33 13.82 19.25
CA VAL A 133 -6.46 13.88 20.44
C VAL A 133 -5.40 14.96 20.27
N VAL A 134 -4.73 14.98 19.13
CA VAL A 134 -3.64 15.93 18.84
C VAL A 134 -4.16 17.37 18.73
N MET A 135 -5.39 17.57 18.23
CA MET A 135 -6.05 18.89 18.25
C MET A 135 -6.42 19.35 19.66
N GLN A 136 -6.77 18.43 20.55
CA GLN A 136 -7.21 18.75 21.91
C GLN A 136 -6.04 18.99 22.88
N PHE A 137 -4.89 18.35 22.65
CA PHE A 137 -3.74 18.40 23.54
C PHE A 137 -2.47 18.90 22.82
N PRO A 138 -2.12 20.20 22.92
CA PRO A 138 -0.95 20.78 22.28
C PRO A 138 0.37 20.12 22.67
N GLU A 139 0.49 19.61 23.90
CA GLU A 139 1.67 18.87 24.37
C GLU A 139 1.89 17.58 23.57
N ILE A 140 0.82 16.85 23.26
CA ILE A 140 0.87 15.66 22.40
C ILE A 140 1.25 16.06 20.98
N ALA A 141 0.70 17.16 20.46
CA ALA A 141 1.02 17.66 19.13
C ALA A 141 2.51 17.98 18.94
N ARG A 142 3.17 18.53 19.96
CA ARG A 142 4.63 18.79 19.91
C ARG A 142 5.46 17.50 19.89
N ALA A 143 4.95 16.40 20.45
CA ALA A 143 5.63 15.10 20.44
C ALA A 143 5.44 14.30 19.14
N VAL A 144 4.47 14.68 18.29
CA VAL A 144 4.17 13.95 17.03
C VAL A 144 5.39 13.79 16.12
N PRO A 145 6.23 14.81 15.85
CA PRO A 145 7.40 14.63 15.00
C PRO A 145 8.39 13.57 15.52
N ILE A 146 8.57 13.49 16.85
CA ILE A 146 9.42 12.46 17.48
C ILE A 146 8.75 11.08 17.32
N ALA A 147 7.44 10.99 17.54
CA ALA A 147 6.69 9.75 17.36
C ALA A 147 6.73 9.25 15.91
N VAL A 148 6.61 10.15 14.93
CA VAL A 148 6.78 9.83 13.50
C VAL A 148 8.18 9.29 13.24
N GLY A 149 9.22 9.96 13.73
CA GLY A 149 10.61 9.51 13.61
C GLY A 149 10.83 8.12 14.24
N ALA A 150 10.25 7.87 15.42
CA ALA A 150 10.30 6.57 16.09
C ALA A 150 9.60 5.46 15.28
N VAL A 151 8.41 5.73 14.72
CA VAL A 151 7.71 4.78 13.84
C VAL A 151 8.53 4.48 12.60
N VAL A 152 9.12 5.50 11.96
CA VAL A 152 9.98 5.33 10.78
C VAL A 152 11.23 4.50 11.14
N LEU A 153 11.87 4.77 12.28
CA LEU A 153 13.02 4.02 12.77
C LEU A 153 12.68 2.55 13.01
N ILE A 154 11.59 2.28 13.75
CA ILE A 154 11.12 0.91 14.04
C ILE A 154 10.76 0.19 12.74
N ALA A 155 10.05 0.85 11.82
CA ALA A 155 9.68 0.28 10.53
C ALA A 155 10.91 -0.06 9.66
N GLY A 156 11.95 0.76 9.73
CA GLY A 156 13.27 0.48 9.12
C GLY A 156 13.96 -0.71 9.77
N ALA A 157 14.00 -0.77 11.10
CA ALA A 157 14.57 -1.88 11.86
C ALA A 157 13.85 -3.22 11.54
N LEU A 158 12.53 -3.19 11.37
CA LEU A 158 11.72 -4.35 11.00
C LEU A 158 12.14 -4.96 9.64
N GLN A 159 12.77 -4.19 8.74
CA GLN A 159 13.28 -4.72 7.47
C GLN A 159 14.40 -5.76 7.65
N PHE A 160 15.13 -5.71 8.76
CA PHE A 160 16.23 -6.63 9.04
C PHE A 160 15.79 -7.93 9.72
N THR A 161 14.49 -8.07 10.02
CA THR A 161 13.97 -9.23 10.75
C THR A 161 13.86 -10.47 9.88
N ALA A 162 14.08 -11.64 10.48
CA ALA A 162 13.81 -12.93 9.84
C ALA A 162 12.34 -13.05 9.41
N TRP A 163 11.42 -12.40 10.14
CA TRP A 163 10.01 -12.29 9.77
C TRP A 163 9.81 -11.65 8.40
N LYS A 164 10.43 -10.50 8.14
CA LYS A 164 10.36 -9.81 6.85
C LYS A 164 10.95 -10.66 5.74
N ALA A 165 12.11 -11.27 5.98
CA ALA A 165 12.77 -12.15 5.00
C ALA A 165 11.88 -13.34 4.62
N HIS A 166 11.25 -13.98 5.60
CA HIS A 166 10.34 -15.11 5.39
C HIS A 166 9.09 -14.71 4.57
N HIS A 167 8.41 -13.61 4.95
CA HIS A 167 7.24 -13.14 4.21
C HIS A 167 7.60 -12.71 2.79
N LEU A 168 8.77 -12.10 2.59
CA LEU A 168 9.23 -11.72 1.27
C LEU A 168 9.53 -12.94 0.40
N ALA A 169 10.14 -13.97 0.97
CA ALA A 169 10.36 -15.25 0.30
C ALA A 169 9.04 -15.88 -0.11
N CYS A 170 8.06 -15.98 0.79
CA CYS A 170 6.74 -16.55 0.48
C CYS A 170 5.93 -15.71 -0.53
N CYS A 171 6.02 -14.37 -0.52
CA CYS A 171 5.46 -13.52 -1.59
C CYS A 171 6.09 -13.79 -2.97
N ARG A 172 7.35 -14.25 -3.00
CA ARG A 172 8.09 -14.57 -4.23
C ARG A 172 7.91 -16.00 -4.67
N GLU A 173 7.73 -16.91 -3.70
CA GLU A 173 7.52 -18.33 -3.94
C GLU A 173 6.32 -18.53 -4.86
N ALA A 174 6.60 -19.20 -5.97
CA ALA A 174 5.58 -19.55 -6.92
C ALA A 174 4.68 -20.62 -6.29
N PRO A 175 3.36 -20.60 -6.51
CA PRO A 175 2.61 -21.85 -6.54
C PRO A 175 3.35 -22.75 -7.54
N GLY A 176 3.95 -23.84 -7.04
CA GLY A 176 4.86 -24.66 -7.84
C GLY A 176 4.28 -24.99 -9.21
N ARG A 177 5.12 -24.90 -10.26
CA ARG A 177 4.79 -25.44 -11.59
C ARG A 177 4.34 -26.88 -11.41
N GLY A 178 3.02 -27.12 -11.44
CA GLY A 178 2.43 -28.44 -11.21
C GLY A 178 1.22 -28.48 -10.29
N ARG A 179 0.95 -27.44 -9.49
CA ARG A 179 -0.28 -27.40 -8.68
C ARG A 179 -1.43 -26.84 -9.51
N THR A 180 -2.28 -27.73 -10.02
CA THR A 180 -3.54 -27.36 -10.68
C THR A 180 -4.47 -26.75 -9.65
N LEU A 181 -4.69 -25.43 -9.74
CA LEU A 181 -5.68 -24.77 -8.89
C LEU A 181 -7.09 -25.06 -9.43
N PRO A 182 -8.05 -25.42 -8.56
CA PRO A 182 -9.43 -25.57 -8.98
C PRO A 182 -9.99 -24.24 -9.52
N ALA A 183 -10.68 -24.33 -10.66
CA ALA A 183 -11.19 -23.17 -11.39
C ALA A 183 -12.57 -22.71 -10.88
N ASP A 184 -12.72 -22.61 -9.56
CA ASP A 184 -13.95 -22.19 -8.90
C ASP A 184 -13.83 -20.77 -8.31
N ALA A 185 -14.97 -20.09 -8.21
CA ALA A 185 -15.02 -18.72 -7.73
C ALA A 185 -14.59 -18.60 -6.25
N GLY A 186 -14.92 -19.60 -5.43
CA GLY A 186 -14.56 -19.62 -4.01
C GLY A 186 -13.05 -19.72 -3.80
N THR A 187 -12.36 -20.58 -4.54
CA THR A 187 -10.91 -20.71 -4.52
C THR A 187 -10.22 -19.48 -5.06
N ALA A 188 -10.73 -18.87 -6.14
CA ALA A 188 -10.21 -17.60 -6.66
C ALA A 188 -10.32 -16.46 -5.63
N TRP A 189 -11.47 -16.34 -4.97
CA TRP A 189 -11.69 -15.37 -3.90
C TRP A 189 -10.75 -15.59 -2.72
N ARG A 190 -10.68 -16.83 -2.20
CA ARG A 190 -9.79 -17.19 -1.08
C ARG A 190 -8.32 -16.99 -1.42
N HIS A 191 -7.93 -17.27 -2.66
CA HIS A 191 -6.57 -17.03 -3.14
C HIS A 191 -6.26 -15.53 -3.19
N GLY A 192 -7.21 -14.69 -3.62
CA GLY A 192 -7.11 -13.23 -3.55
C GLY A 192 -6.94 -12.72 -2.12
N LEU A 193 -7.76 -13.19 -1.18
CA LEU A 193 -7.65 -12.84 0.24
C LEU A 193 -6.31 -13.26 0.85
N TYR A 194 -5.87 -14.49 0.57
CA TYR A 194 -4.57 -14.99 1.02
C TYR A 194 -3.44 -14.11 0.50
N LEU A 195 -3.47 -13.77 -0.79
CA LEU A 195 -2.49 -12.89 -1.42
C LEU A 195 -2.50 -11.49 -0.80
N GLY A 196 -3.69 -10.95 -0.53
CA GLY A 196 -3.87 -9.64 0.11
C GLY A 196 -3.29 -9.61 1.53
N LEU A 197 -3.62 -10.59 2.37
CA LEU A 197 -3.13 -10.69 3.75
C LEU A 197 -1.62 -10.93 3.81
N HIS A 198 -1.10 -11.82 2.96
CA HIS A 198 0.33 -12.09 2.95
C HIS A 198 1.12 -10.87 2.44
N CYS A 199 0.56 -10.19 1.43
CA CYS A 199 1.10 -8.94 0.94
C CYS A 199 1.14 -7.87 2.04
N SER A 200 0.03 -7.67 2.76
CA SER A 200 -0.06 -6.64 3.79
C SER A 200 0.90 -6.92 4.94
N HIS A 201 1.06 -8.18 5.37
CA HIS A 201 2.05 -8.54 6.38
C HIS A 201 3.48 -8.23 5.92
N CYS A 202 3.80 -8.49 4.65
CA CYS A 202 5.11 -8.21 4.08
C CYS A 202 5.40 -6.70 3.98
N CYS A 203 4.43 -5.86 3.63
CA CYS A 203 4.64 -4.42 3.46
C CYS A 203 4.11 -3.57 4.64
N ALA A 204 3.67 -4.19 5.75
CA ALA A 204 3.07 -3.51 6.90
C ALA A 204 3.95 -2.37 7.43
N ASN A 205 5.26 -2.60 7.49
CA ASN A 205 6.22 -1.59 7.96
C ASN A 205 6.27 -0.36 7.05
N LEU A 206 6.32 -0.55 5.73
CA LEU A 206 6.32 0.55 4.75
C LEU A 206 4.95 1.25 4.70
N MET A 207 3.87 0.51 4.90
CA MET A 207 2.52 1.07 5.02
C MET A 207 2.37 1.93 6.28
N ALA A 208 2.97 1.51 7.40
CA ALA A 208 3.00 2.30 8.63
C ALA A 208 3.72 3.63 8.40
N ILE A 209 4.86 3.62 7.71
CA ILE A 209 5.59 4.84 7.31
C ILE A 209 4.70 5.77 6.48
N LEU A 210 4.01 5.21 5.48
CA LEU A 210 3.10 5.99 4.64
C LEU A 210 1.99 6.66 5.45
N LEU A 211 1.42 5.93 6.41
CA LEU A 211 0.35 6.44 7.29
C LEU A 211 0.83 7.59 8.17
N VAL A 212 2.03 7.47 8.78
CA VAL A 212 2.54 8.49 9.72
C VAL A 212 3.13 9.72 9.04
N ILE A 213 3.78 9.56 7.88
CA ILE A 213 4.30 10.70 7.10
C ILE A 213 3.13 11.44 6.43
N GLY A 214 2.12 10.69 5.99
CA GLY A 214 0.91 11.25 5.41
C GLY A 214 0.50 10.48 4.17
N VAL A 215 -0.71 9.93 4.20
CA VAL A 215 -1.33 9.18 3.10
C VAL A 215 -1.42 9.99 1.80
N MET A 216 -1.42 11.32 1.91
CA MET A 216 -1.56 12.24 0.78
C MET A 216 -0.22 12.72 0.21
N ASP A 217 0.91 12.43 0.84
CA ASP A 217 2.21 12.90 0.37
C ASP A 217 2.64 12.08 -0.84
N LEU A 218 2.52 12.68 -2.03
CA LEU A 218 2.81 12.01 -3.30
C LEU A 218 4.26 11.49 -3.35
N ARG A 219 5.21 12.18 -2.71
CA ARG A 219 6.61 11.74 -2.68
C ARG A 219 6.75 10.49 -1.82
N ALA A 220 6.17 10.48 -0.62
CA ALA A 220 6.16 9.32 0.27
C ALA A 220 5.47 8.12 -0.39
N MET A 221 4.31 8.36 -1.03
CA MET A 221 3.59 7.33 -1.78
C MET A 221 4.43 6.73 -2.90
N THR A 222 5.10 7.58 -3.69
CA THR A 222 5.94 7.12 -4.81
C THR A 222 7.14 6.32 -4.31
N VAL A 223 7.81 6.81 -3.25
CA VAL A 223 8.96 6.12 -2.64
C VAL A 223 8.54 4.78 -2.03
N VAL A 224 7.43 4.73 -1.30
CA VAL A 224 6.92 3.50 -0.68
C VAL A 224 6.47 2.50 -1.75
N ALA A 225 5.73 2.95 -2.78
CA ALA A 225 5.32 2.08 -3.88
C ALA A 225 6.52 1.50 -4.63
N ALA A 226 7.52 2.34 -4.92
CA ALA A 226 8.76 1.90 -5.55
C ALA A 226 9.52 0.92 -4.65
N ALA A 227 9.65 1.20 -3.35
CA ALA A 227 10.28 0.30 -2.39
C ALA A 227 9.59 -1.07 -2.37
N ILE A 228 8.26 -1.12 -2.26
CA ILE A 228 7.49 -2.38 -2.29
C ILE A 228 7.67 -3.12 -3.62
N ALA A 229 7.64 -2.41 -4.74
CA ALA A 229 7.83 -3.00 -6.05
C ALA A 229 9.24 -3.58 -6.21
N VAL A 230 10.30 -2.82 -5.87
CA VAL A 230 11.68 -3.28 -5.98
C VAL A 230 11.95 -4.43 -5.00
N GLU A 231 11.46 -4.35 -3.76
CA GLU A 231 11.54 -5.44 -2.78
C GLU A 231 10.95 -6.73 -3.31
N ARG A 232 9.92 -6.68 -4.15
CA ARG A 232 9.25 -7.88 -4.68
C ARG A 232 9.78 -8.37 -6.01
N LEU A 233 10.22 -7.45 -6.87
CA LEU A 233 10.60 -7.76 -8.24
C LEU A 233 12.11 -8.03 -8.38
N ALA A 234 12.96 -7.49 -7.49
CA ALA A 234 14.40 -7.65 -7.60
C ALA A 234 14.84 -9.11 -7.36
N PRO A 235 15.84 -9.65 -8.09
CA PRO A 235 16.32 -11.01 -7.86
C PRO A 235 16.87 -11.22 -6.42
N ALA A 236 17.52 -10.19 -5.84
CA ALA A 236 18.05 -10.21 -4.48
C ALA A 236 17.21 -9.38 -3.48
N GLY A 237 15.91 -9.68 -3.38
CA GLY A 237 14.96 -8.87 -2.60
C GLY A 237 15.30 -8.69 -1.14
N GLU A 238 15.91 -9.70 -0.51
CA GLU A 238 16.34 -9.59 0.89
C GLU A 238 17.43 -8.53 1.06
N HIS A 239 18.42 -8.50 0.17
CA HIS A 239 19.48 -7.47 0.19
C HIS A 239 18.90 -6.08 -0.07
N VAL A 240 17.96 -5.97 -1.01
CA VAL A 240 17.23 -4.72 -1.28
C VAL A 240 16.44 -4.27 -0.05
N ALA A 241 15.70 -5.17 0.60
CA ALA A 241 14.91 -4.86 1.79
C ALA A 241 15.82 -4.37 2.93
N ARG A 242 16.98 -5.00 3.14
CA ARG A 242 17.99 -4.55 4.12
C ARG A 242 18.55 -3.17 3.78
N ALA A 243 18.85 -2.89 2.51
CA ALA A 243 19.32 -1.58 2.07
C ALA A 243 18.25 -0.49 2.28
N ILE A 244 16.99 -0.76 1.91
CA ILE A 244 15.85 0.12 2.19
C ILE A 244 15.70 0.31 3.70
N GLY A 245 15.82 -0.76 4.49
CA GLY A 245 15.79 -0.73 5.95
C GLY A 245 16.84 0.21 6.54
N ALA A 246 18.07 0.16 6.05
CA ALA A 246 19.15 1.03 6.50
C ALA A 246 18.84 2.52 6.22
N VAL A 247 18.37 2.83 5.00
CA VAL A 247 18.01 4.19 4.60
C VAL A 247 16.83 4.70 5.44
N VAL A 248 15.79 3.87 5.62
CA VAL A 248 14.61 4.22 6.40
C VAL A 248 14.96 4.40 7.88
N ALA A 249 15.74 3.50 8.46
CA ALA A 249 16.19 3.61 9.85
C ALA A 249 17.04 4.88 10.06
N GLY A 250 17.97 5.17 9.15
CA GLY A 250 18.76 6.40 9.17
C GLY A 250 17.88 7.65 9.06
N THR A 251 16.87 7.62 8.20
CA THR A 251 15.88 8.71 8.07
C THR A 251 15.08 8.89 9.36
N GLY A 252 14.62 7.81 9.99
CA GLY A 252 13.91 7.85 11.26
C GLY A 252 14.76 8.46 12.38
N LEU A 253 16.04 8.04 12.47
CA LEU A 253 16.99 8.60 13.43
C LEU A 253 17.21 10.10 13.18
N PHE A 254 17.39 10.52 11.93
CA PHE A 254 17.54 11.91 11.55
C PHE A 254 16.30 12.76 11.90
N LEU A 255 15.09 12.22 11.70
CA LEU A 255 13.85 12.90 12.10
C LEU A 255 13.78 13.11 13.62
N ILE A 256 14.21 12.12 14.40
CA ILE A 256 14.26 12.20 15.87
C ILE A 256 15.26 13.27 16.32
N THR A 257 16.48 13.28 15.77
CA THR A 257 17.51 14.26 16.17
C THR A 257 17.11 15.70 15.84
N ARG A 258 16.51 15.91 14.66
CA ARG A 258 15.96 17.21 14.26
C ARG A 258 14.82 17.66 15.16
N ALA A 259 13.91 16.75 15.51
CA ALA A 259 12.79 17.06 16.40
C ALA A 259 13.23 17.32 17.86
N ALA A 260 14.32 16.70 18.31
CA ALA A 260 14.90 16.91 19.64
C ALA A 260 15.74 18.20 19.75
N GLY A 261 15.93 18.95 18.67
CA GLY A 261 16.76 20.16 18.65
C GLY A 261 18.27 19.89 18.68
N LEU A 262 18.70 18.68 18.31
CA LEU A 262 20.11 18.26 18.31
C LEU A 262 20.80 18.39 16.94
N GLY A 263 20.22 19.14 15.99
CA GLY A 263 20.83 19.36 14.67
C GLY A 263 20.14 20.41 13.83
#